data_AF-A0A7S2SWJ8-F1
#
_entry.id   AF-A0A7S2SWJ8-F1
#
_cell.length_a   1.000
_cell.length_b   1.000
_cell.length_c   1.000
_cell.angle_alpha   90.00
_cell.angle_beta   90.00
_cell.angle_gamma   90.00
#
_symmetry.space_group_name_H-M   'P 1'
#
loop_
_entity.id
_entity.type
_entity.pdbx_description
1 polymer ?
#
loop_
_entity_poly.entity_id
_entity_poly.type
_entity_poly.pdbx_seq_one_letter_code
_entity_poly.pdbx_strand_id
1 'polypeptide(L)'
;PGPPDAPSPLCGVMLFLFALAIYSWNPGDLRGGWILDDKGTITMNPVIQGQVPWIELWRRDFWGHDQLTDPDSHKSWRPLCSLTYRLNVFGGPEPDPFTFHVVDRILHALVCVAVLYAASLCCLPLGHGVASPGQALPNAVHGHKLPHLVLGFPATGLVAALLFAAHPIHVEAVSNSTGRAEVLCALFYLFGFICYGDGGRRG
;
A
#
# COMPACT_ATOMS: atom_id res chain seq x y z
N PRO A 1 19.93 -9.67 15.73
CA PRO A 1 19.65 -8.27 16.15
C PRO A 1 19.21 -7.43 14.93
N GLY A 2 17.96 -6.97 14.91
CA GLY A 2 17.50 -6.05 13.86
C GLY A 2 18.26 -4.72 13.92
N PRO A 3 18.22 -3.90 12.85
CA PRO A 3 18.81 -2.57 12.89
C PRO A 3 18.19 -1.79 14.07
N PRO A 4 19.00 -1.10 14.88
CA PRO A 4 18.58 -0.48 16.15
C PRO A 4 17.43 0.53 16.00
N ASP A 5 17.15 0.97 14.77
CA ASP A 5 16.20 2.03 14.46
C ASP A 5 15.00 1.58 13.60
N ALA A 6 14.81 0.27 13.40
CA ALA A 6 13.60 -0.23 12.75
C ALA A 6 12.37 -0.10 13.66
N PRO A 7 11.19 0.25 13.11
CA PRO A 7 9.93 0.18 13.84
C PRO A 7 9.75 -1.18 14.49
N SER A 8 9.32 -1.20 15.75
CA SER A 8 9.04 -2.46 16.43
C SER A 8 7.91 -3.21 15.71
N PRO A 9 7.96 -4.56 15.63
CA PRO A 9 6.90 -5.35 15.01
C PRO A 9 5.52 -5.08 15.64
N LEU A 10 5.48 -4.82 16.95
CA LEU A 10 4.26 -4.45 17.67
C LEU A 10 3.65 -3.17 17.12
N CYS A 11 4.45 -2.15 16.79
CA CYS A 11 3.96 -0.91 16.18
C CYS A 11 3.30 -1.17 14.83
N GLY A 12 3.91 -2.03 14.00
CA GLY A 12 3.34 -2.46 12.72
C GLY A 12 2.01 -3.19 12.90
N VAL A 13 1.91 -4.12 13.84
CA VAL A 13 0.66 -4.86 14.15
C VAL A 13 -0.42 -3.90 14.64
N MET A 14 -0.10 -2.99 15.56
CA MET A 14 -1.08 -2.01 16.07
C MET A 14 -1.59 -1.10 14.96
N LEU A 15 -0.71 -0.61 14.08
CA LEU A 15 -1.08 0.21 12.94
C LEU A 15 -1.95 -0.56 11.95
N PHE A 16 -1.62 -1.82 11.68
CA PHE A 16 -2.42 -2.68 10.81
C PHE A 16 -3.84 -2.83 11.34
N LEU A 17 -3.98 -3.17 12.63
CA LEU A 17 -5.29 -3.29 13.29
C LEU A 17 -6.05 -1.96 13.32
N PHE A 18 -5.35 -0.85 13.55
CA PHE A 18 -5.92 0.49 13.52
C PHE A 18 -6.48 0.86 12.14
N ALA A 19 -5.73 0.60 11.07
CA ALA A 19 -6.19 0.83 9.70
C ALA A 19 -7.43 -0.02 9.39
N LEU A 20 -7.43 -1.31 9.76
CA LEU A 20 -8.61 -2.16 9.60
C LEU A 20 -9.83 -1.62 10.37
N ALA A 21 -9.62 -1.16 11.61
CA ALA A 21 -10.71 -0.63 12.43
C ALA A 21 -11.34 0.63 11.82
N ILE A 22 -10.55 1.55 11.25
CA ILE A 22 -11.07 2.77 10.61
C ILE A 22 -11.95 2.42 9.40
N TYR A 23 -11.50 1.51 8.53
CA TYR A 23 -12.20 1.22 7.27
C TYR A 23 -13.21 0.06 7.36
N SER A 24 -13.43 -0.48 8.57
CA SER A 24 -14.35 -1.60 8.81
C SER A 24 -15.21 -1.39 10.07
N TRP A 25 -15.29 -0.17 10.60
CA TRP A 25 -16.02 0.12 11.84
C TRP A 25 -17.52 -0.13 11.69
N ASN A 26 -18.10 0.24 10.55
CA ASN A 26 -19.52 0.03 10.28
C ASN A 26 -19.71 -1.26 9.46
N PRO A 27 -20.63 -2.17 9.85
CA PRO A 27 -20.97 -3.34 9.05
C PRO A 27 -21.36 -3.04 7.59
N GLY A 28 -21.87 -1.84 7.32
CA GLY A 28 -22.16 -1.36 5.97
C GLY A 28 -20.92 -1.15 5.10
N ASP A 29 -19.77 -0.84 5.69
CA ASP A 29 -18.53 -0.51 4.96
C ASP A 29 -17.98 -1.71 4.17
N LEU A 30 -18.20 -2.92 4.69
CA LEU A 30 -17.80 -4.17 4.05
C LEU A 30 -18.92 -4.82 3.24
N ARG A 31 -20.17 -4.42 3.44
CA ARG A 31 -21.35 -5.00 2.77
C ARG A 31 -21.90 -4.12 1.64
N GLY A 32 -21.20 -3.03 1.31
CA GLY A 32 -21.51 -2.21 0.16
C GLY A 32 -21.48 -3.02 -1.13
N GLY A 33 -22.47 -2.80 -2.01
CA GLY A 33 -22.51 -3.43 -3.32
C GLY A 33 -21.52 -2.82 -4.31
N TRP A 34 -21.48 -3.38 -5.52
CA TRP A 34 -20.67 -2.87 -6.61
C TRP A 34 -21.09 -1.47 -7.05
N ILE A 35 -20.15 -0.52 -7.05
CA ILE A 35 -20.37 0.87 -7.45
C ILE A 35 -19.49 1.24 -8.64
N LEU A 36 -19.97 2.15 -9.48
CA LEU A 36 -19.19 2.76 -10.57
C LEU A 36 -18.41 1.71 -11.39
N ASP A 37 -17.09 1.83 -11.37
CA ASP A 37 -16.14 1.07 -12.18
C ASP A 37 -16.03 -0.41 -11.77
N ASP A 38 -16.43 -0.77 -10.54
CA ASP A 38 -16.43 -2.17 -10.08
C ASP A 38 -17.28 -3.06 -10.98
N LYS A 39 -18.39 -2.50 -11.48
CA LYS A 39 -19.27 -3.25 -12.36
C LYS A 39 -18.54 -3.64 -13.64
N GLY A 40 -17.77 -2.73 -14.22
CA GLY A 40 -16.95 -2.97 -15.41
C GLY A 40 -15.81 -3.94 -15.14
N THR A 41 -15.00 -3.64 -14.13
CA THR A 41 -13.73 -4.34 -13.90
C THR A 41 -13.90 -5.73 -13.29
N ILE A 42 -15.00 -5.97 -12.55
CA ILE A 42 -15.23 -7.22 -11.80
C ILE A 42 -16.46 -7.96 -12.33
N THR A 43 -17.64 -7.33 -12.34
CA THR A 43 -18.89 -8.06 -12.62
C THR A 43 -19.08 -8.38 -14.10
N MET A 44 -18.63 -7.50 -14.99
CA MET A 44 -18.76 -7.64 -16.44
C MET A 44 -17.50 -8.20 -17.11
N ASN A 45 -16.39 -8.31 -16.37
CA ASN A 45 -15.12 -8.76 -16.93
C ASN A 45 -15.13 -10.29 -17.15
N PRO A 46 -15.05 -10.76 -18.40
CA PRO A 46 -15.20 -12.19 -18.73
C PRO A 46 -14.09 -13.05 -18.10
N VAL A 47 -12.90 -12.49 -17.87
CA VAL A 47 -11.80 -13.23 -17.25
C VAL A 47 -12.06 -13.43 -15.76
N ILE A 48 -12.53 -12.38 -15.08
CA ILE A 48 -12.83 -12.43 -13.64
C ILE A 48 -13.99 -13.39 -13.37
N GLN A 49 -15.03 -13.33 -14.21
CA GLN A 49 -16.17 -14.26 -14.20
C GLN A 49 -15.78 -15.70 -14.59
N GLY A 50 -14.57 -15.93 -15.13
CA GLY A 50 -14.14 -17.26 -15.57
C GLY A 50 -14.84 -17.76 -16.83
N GLN A 51 -15.44 -16.85 -17.61
CA GLN A 51 -16.07 -17.15 -18.89
C GLN A 51 -15.03 -17.43 -19.98
N VAL A 52 -13.81 -16.92 -19.81
CA VAL A 52 -12.65 -17.20 -20.65
C VAL A 52 -11.46 -17.69 -19.80
N PRO A 53 -10.46 -18.38 -20.40
CA PRO A 53 -9.29 -18.84 -19.68
C PRO A 53 -8.55 -17.69 -18.99
N TRP A 54 -8.03 -17.93 -17.78
CA TRP A 54 -7.33 -16.89 -16.99
C TRP A 54 -6.09 -16.31 -17.69
N ILE A 55 -5.49 -17.00 -18.65
CA ILE A 55 -4.35 -16.49 -19.43
C ILE A 55 -4.73 -15.27 -20.30
N GLU A 56 -6.03 -15.06 -20.57
CA GLU A 56 -6.54 -13.89 -21.28
C GLU A 56 -6.27 -12.57 -20.54
N LEU A 57 -5.97 -12.62 -19.23
CA LEU A 57 -5.50 -11.47 -18.44
C LEU A 57 -4.34 -10.72 -19.11
N TRP A 58 -3.51 -11.41 -19.89
CA TRP A 58 -2.35 -10.82 -20.56
C TRP A 58 -2.68 -10.11 -21.88
N ARG A 59 -3.86 -10.37 -22.46
CA ARG A 59 -4.27 -9.86 -23.78
C ARG A 59 -5.33 -8.78 -23.70
N ARG A 60 -6.23 -8.91 -22.73
CA ARG A 60 -7.34 -8.00 -22.52
C ARG A 60 -6.92 -6.75 -21.75
N ASP A 61 -7.70 -5.69 -21.90
CA ASP A 61 -7.56 -4.55 -21.01
C ASP A 61 -8.18 -4.83 -19.63
N PHE A 62 -8.00 -3.88 -18.73
CA PHE A 62 -8.45 -3.95 -17.34
C PHE A 62 -9.98 -4.12 -17.19
N TRP A 63 -10.74 -3.71 -18.20
CA TRP A 63 -12.21 -3.78 -18.23
C TRP A 63 -12.71 -5.07 -18.89
N GLY A 64 -11.81 -5.84 -19.52
CA GLY A 64 -12.11 -7.13 -20.12
C GLY A 64 -12.36 -7.09 -21.63
N HIS A 65 -12.13 -5.93 -22.27
CA HIS A 65 -12.20 -5.82 -23.73
C HIS A 65 -11.12 -6.66 -24.41
N ASP A 66 -11.45 -7.20 -25.58
CA ASP A 66 -10.77 -8.35 -26.18
C ASP A 66 -9.28 -8.10 -26.46
N GLN A 67 -8.92 -6.95 -27.02
CA GLN A 67 -7.53 -6.60 -27.31
C GLN A 67 -7.28 -5.11 -27.04
N LEU A 68 -6.06 -4.78 -26.57
CA LEU A 68 -5.60 -3.40 -26.39
C LEU A 68 -5.58 -2.57 -27.70
N THR A 69 -5.69 -3.25 -28.84
CA THR A 69 -5.76 -2.66 -30.18
C THR A 69 -7.19 -2.30 -30.60
N ASP A 70 -8.20 -2.74 -29.86
CA ASP A 70 -9.61 -2.43 -30.13
C ASP A 70 -9.85 -0.91 -29.95
N PRO A 71 -10.53 -0.24 -30.90
CA PRO A 71 -10.94 1.16 -30.76
C PRO A 71 -11.72 1.45 -29.47
N ASP A 72 -12.52 0.50 -28.99
CA ASP A 72 -13.35 0.65 -27.80
C ASP A 72 -12.61 0.30 -26.49
N SER A 73 -11.37 -0.20 -26.59
CA SER A 73 -10.53 -0.47 -25.42
C SER A 73 -10.07 0.83 -24.75
N HIS A 74 -10.08 0.84 -23.42
CA HIS A 74 -9.47 1.91 -22.63
C HIS A 74 -7.94 1.84 -22.63
N LYS A 75 -7.34 0.80 -23.24
CA LYS A 75 -5.89 0.55 -23.35
C LYS A 75 -5.17 0.46 -22.01
N SER A 76 -5.92 0.36 -20.92
CA SER A 76 -5.42 0.21 -19.56
C SER A 76 -5.07 -1.25 -19.33
N TRP A 77 -3.77 -1.57 -19.28
CA TRP A 77 -3.30 -2.94 -19.04
C TRP A 77 -2.83 -3.11 -17.59
N ARG A 78 -3.49 -3.99 -16.84
CA ARG A 78 -3.24 -4.22 -15.39
C ARG A 78 -3.37 -5.71 -15.01
N PRO A 79 -2.64 -6.63 -15.67
CA PRO A 79 -2.86 -8.08 -15.57
C PRO A 79 -2.72 -8.62 -14.15
N LEU A 80 -1.79 -8.07 -13.35
CA LEU A 80 -1.58 -8.49 -11.97
C LEU A 80 -2.75 -8.09 -11.07
N CYS A 81 -3.31 -6.89 -11.26
CA CYS A 81 -4.49 -6.46 -10.51
C CYS A 81 -5.70 -7.33 -10.87
N SER A 82 -5.97 -7.51 -12.17
CA SER A 82 -7.05 -8.38 -12.63
C SER A 82 -6.87 -9.84 -12.18
N LEU A 83 -5.63 -10.34 -12.09
CA LEU A 83 -5.35 -11.66 -11.51
C LEU A 83 -5.80 -11.72 -10.04
N THR A 84 -5.54 -10.68 -9.25
CA THR A 84 -6.00 -10.66 -7.85
C THR A 84 -7.53 -10.71 -7.75
N TYR A 85 -8.26 -10.01 -8.63
CA TYR A 85 -9.73 -10.12 -8.69
C TYR A 85 -10.17 -11.53 -9.05
N ARG A 86 -9.56 -12.15 -10.07
CA ARG A 86 -9.92 -13.52 -10.48
C ARG A 86 -9.69 -14.51 -9.35
N LEU A 87 -8.57 -14.39 -8.63
CA LEU A 87 -8.31 -15.20 -7.46
C LEU A 87 -9.38 -14.94 -6.39
N ASN A 88 -9.77 -13.69 -6.14
CA ASN A 88 -10.77 -13.31 -5.14
C ASN A 88 -12.17 -13.93 -5.34
N VAL A 89 -12.49 -14.46 -6.52
CA VAL A 89 -13.77 -15.14 -6.80
C VAL A 89 -13.83 -16.55 -6.20
N PHE A 90 -12.79 -17.04 -5.51
CA PHE A 90 -12.78 -18.40 -4.92
C PHE A 90 -13.92 -18.70 -3.92
N GLY A 91 -14.69 -17.70 -3.48
CA GLY A 91 -15.79 -17.83 -2.52
C GLY A 91 -17.16 -18.25 -3.09
N GLY A 92 -17.32 -18.37 -4.42
CA GLY A 92 -18.61 -18.72 -5.03
C GLY A 92 -18.63 -18.60 -6.56
N PRO A 93 -19.76 -18.93 -7.21
CA PRO A 93 -19.92 -18.80 -8.66
C PRO A 93 -19.95 -17.34 -9.14
N GLU A 94 -20.26 -16.40 -8.25
CA GLU A 94 -20.31 -14.97 -8.52
C GLU A 94 -19.39 -14.19 -7.56
N PRO A 95 -18.77 -13.08 -7.99
CA PRO A 95 -17.98 -12.22 -7.11
C PRO A 95 -18.85 -11.64 -5.98
N ASP A 96 -18.47 -11.93 -4.73
CA ASP A 96 -19.10 -11.34 -3.55
C ASP A 96 -18.36 -10.04 -3.13
N PRO A 97 -19.01 -8.86 -3.18
CA PRO A 97 -18.41 -7.59 -2.76
C PRO A 97 -17.74 -7.66 -1.40
N PHE A 98 -18.33 -8.40 -0.45
CA PHE A 98 -17.80 -8.50 0.91
C PHE A 98 -16.36 -9.02 0.92
N THR A 99 -16.09 -10.08 0.15
CA THR A 99 -14.76 -10.67 0.08
C THR A 99 -13.74 -9.74 -0.59
N PHE A 100 -14.18 -8.90 -1.53
CA PHE A 100 -13.30 -7.95 -2.20
C PHE A 100 -12.96 -6.78 -1.28
N HIS A 101 -13.96 -6.19 -0.61
CA HIS A 101 -13.75 -5.15 0.38
C HIS A 101 -12.79 -5.60 1.48
N VAL A 102 -12.97 -6.82 2.02
CA VAL A 102 -12.05 -7.37 3.03
C VAL A 102 -10.61 -7.41 2.52
N VAL A 103 -10.39 -7.90 1.30
CA VAL A 103 -9.04 -7.95 0.70
C VAL A 103 -8.48 -6.55 0.48
N ASP A 104 -9.28 -5.60 0.01
CA ASP A 104 -8.86 -4.22 -0.24
C ASP A 104 -8.41 -3.52 1.05
N ARG A 105 -9.14 -3.72 2.17
CA ARG A 105 -8.75 -3.16 3.48
C ARG A 105 -7.50 -3.83 4.04
N ILE A 106 -7.33 -5.15 3.85
CA ILE A 106 -6.08 -5.84 4.23
C ILE A 106 -4.90 -5.27 3.43
N LEU A 107 -5.04 -5.12 2.12
CA LEU A 107 -4.00 -4.55 1.28
C LEU A 107 -3.67 -3.10 1.69
N HIS A 108 -4.67 -2.28 1.99
CA HIS A 108 -4.44 -0.92 2.48
C HIS A 108 -3.73 -0.90 3.85
N ALA A 109 -4.11 -1.79 4.77
CA ALA A 109 -3.44 -1.91 6.06
C ALA A 109 -1.96 -2.34 5.89
N LEU A 110 -1.65 -3.22 4.92
CA LEU A 110 -0.27 -3.56 4.56
C LEU A 110 0.48 -2.35 3.98
N VAL A 111 -0.16 -1.53 3.15
CA VAL A 111 0.43 -0.27 2.65
C VAL A 111 0.74 0.68 3.81
N CYS A 112 -0.15 0.83 4.79
CA CYS A 112 0.10 1.67 5.97
C CYS A 112 1.35 1.22 6.73
N VAL A 113 1.49 -0.10 6.93
CA VAL A 113 2.70 -0.68 7.54
C VAL A 113 3.94 -0.42 6.69
N ALA A 114 3.85 -0.58 5.37
CA ALA A 114 4.96 -0.25 4.46
C ALA A 114 5.35 1.23 4.52
N VAL A 115 4.39 2.15 4.66
CA VAL A 115 4.65 3.59 4.87
C VAL A 115 5.40 3.82 6.18
N LEU A 116 5.02 3.15 7.28
CA LEU A 116 5.75 3.24 8.55
C LEU A 116 7.23 2.87 8.37
N TYR A 117 7.52 1.75 7.71
CA TYR A 117 8.90 1.32 7.46
C TYR A 117 9.62 2.30 6.53
N ALA A 118 9.04 2.65 5.39
CA ALA A 118 9.64 3.55 4.41
C ALA A 118 9.95 4.95 5.01
N ALA A 119 9.01 5.53 5.75
CA ALA A 119 9.19 6.82 6.42
C ALA A 119 10.31 6.75 7.47
N SER A 120 10.41 5.63 8.20
CA SER A 120 11.50 5.41 9.15
C SER A 120 12.87 5.30 8.46
N LEU A 121 12.92 4.75 7.23
CA LEU A 121 14.15 4.77 6.43
C LEU A 121 14.57 6.19 6.05
N CYS A 122 13.63 7.05 5.66
CA CYS A 122 13.89 8.42 5.25
C CYS A 122 14.29 9.35 6.40
N CYS A 123 13.82 9.07 7.62
CA CYS A 123 14.13 9.90 8.79
C CYS A 123 15.49 9.58 9.41
N LEU A 124 16.14 8.47 9.06
CA LEU A 124 17.48 8.17 9.54
C LEU A 124 18.51 9.08 8.86
N PRO A 125 19.47 9.67 9.60
CA PRO A 125 20.48 10.48 8.98
C PRO A 125 21.26 9.62 7.99
N LEU A 126 21.18 9.96 6.70
CA LEU A 126 22.07 9.47 5.62
C LEU A 126 23.55 9.85 5.84
N GLY A 127 23.90 10.29 7.05
CA GLY A 127 25.15 10.91 7.43
C GLY A 127 25.76 10.25 8.67
N HIS A 128 25.89 8.93 8.69
CA HIS A 128 27.13 8.39 9.25
C HIS A 128 28.18 8.40 8.14
N GLY A 129 28.66 9.60 7.83
CA GLY A 129 30.06 9.69 7.40
C GLY A 129 30.87 8.97 8.45
N VAL A 130 31.72 8.06 8.00
CA VAL A 130 32.73 7.33 8.76
C VAL A 130 33.31 8.26 9.84
N ALA A 131 32.79 8.18 11.06
CA ALA A 131 33.43 8.80 12.21
C ALA A 131 34.61 7.90 12.53
N SER A 132 35.73 8.17 11.85
CA SER A 132 37.02 7.60 12.22
C SER A 132 37.24 7.83 13.71
N PRO A 133 37.60 6.81 14.50
CA PRO A 133 37.85 6.98 15.92
C PRO A 133 39.04 7.94 16.08
N GLY A 134 38.78 9.17 16.54
CA GLY A 134 39.83 10.14 16.87
C GLY A 134 39.57 11.61 16.53
N GLN A 135 38.50 11.99 15.82
CA GLN A 135 38.23 13.42 15.58
C GLN A 135 37.34 14.02 16.69
N ALA A 136 37.97 14.71 17.63
CA ALA A 136 37.29 15.63 18.53
C ALA A 136 36.67 16.78 17.72
N LEU A 137 35.35 16.93 17.78
CA LEU A 137 34.65 18.10 17.22
C LEU A 137 35.05 19.35 18.02
N PRO A 138 35.61 20.39 17.38
CA PRO A 138 35.88 21.65 18.05
C PRO A 138 34.57 22.44 18.18
N ASN A 139 34.31 22.86 19.42
CA ASN A 139 33.49 24.02 19.80
C ASN A 139 32.02 24.01 19.35
N ALA A 140 31.16 23.65 20.30
CA ALA A 140 29.74 23.96 20.31
C ALA A 140 29.53 25.48 20.17
N VAL A 141 29.32 25.94 18.94
CA VAL A 141 28.75 27.27 18.68
C VAL A 141 27.31 27.24 19.15
N HIS A 142 26.98 28.20 20.03
CA HIS A 142 25.63 28.52 20.47
C HIS A 142 24.68 28.67 19.27
N GLY A 143 23.96 27.60 18.94
CA GLY A 143 22.84 27.60 18.01
C GLY A 143 21.55 27.56 18.79
N HIS A 144 20.66 28.52 18.54
CA HIS A 144 19.32 28.60 19.08
C HIS A 144 18.66 27.21 19.18
N LYS A 145 18.18 26.86 20.38
CA LYS A 145 17.20 25.79 20.55
C LYS A 145 15.91 26.23 19.86
N LEU A 146 15.81 26.03 18.55
CA LEU A 146 14.55 26.09 17.86
C LEU A 146 13.65 25.01 18.48
N PRO A 147 12.40 25.33 18.88
CA PRO A 147 11.46 24.33 19.38
C PRO A 147 10.91 23.56 18.17
N HIS A 148 11.78 22.92 17.41
CA HIS A 148 11.35 21.89 16.50
C HIS A 148 10.98 20.71 17.38
N LEU A 149 9.71 20.36 17.37
CA LEU A 149 9.19 19.09 17.84
C LEU A 149 9.89 17.98 17.04
N VAL A 150 11.14 17.69 17.38
CA VAL A 150 11.89 16.56 16.87
C VAL A 150 11.31 15.36 17.61
N LEU A 151 10.14 14.91 17.15
CA LEU A 151 9.66 13.57 17.43
C LEU A 151 10.84 12.64 17.09
N GLY A 152 11.25 11.79 18.04
CA GLY A 152 12.37 10.87 17.80
C GLY A 152 12.14 10.07 16.50
N PHE A 153 13.22 9.60 15.87
CA PHE A 153 13.19 8.88 14.59
C PHE A 153 12.05 7.84 14.39
N PRO A 154 11.65 7.02 15.40
CA PRO A 154 10.51 6.12 15.23
C PRO A 154 9.13 6.81 15.31
N ALA A 155 9.03 7.95 15.97
CA ALA A 155 7.78 8.70 16.13
C ALA A 155 7.39 9.48 14.86
N THR A 156 8.35 9.94 14.05
CA THR A 156 8.03 10.57 12.75
C THR A 156 7.43 9.59 11.75
N GLY A 157 7.99 8.38 11.64
CA GLY A 157 7.44 7.31 10.80
C GLY A 157 6.02 6.91 11.22
N LEU A 158 5.78 6.83 12.53
CA LEU A 158 4.44 6.54 13.07
C LEU A 158 3.43 7.66 12.76
N VAL A 159 3.81 8.93 12.93
CA VAL A 159 2.93 10.06 12.58
C VAL A 159 2.60 10.06 11.09
N ALA A 160 3.59 9.86 10.22
CA ALA A 160 3.36 9.77 8.77
C ALA A 160 2.40 8.64 8.41
N ALA A 161 2.57 7.45 9.02
CA ALA A 161 1.73 6.29 8.74
C ALA A 161 0.31 6.43 9.31
N LEU A 162 0.14 7.04 10.50
CA LEU A 162 -1.17 7.33 11.06
C LEU A 162 -1.92 8.37 10.23
N LEU A 163 -1.22 9.43 9.77
CA LEU A 163 -1.80 10.41 8.86
C LEU A 163 -2.23 9.75 7.56
N PHE A 164 -1.39 8.91 6.96
CA PHE A 164 -1.73 8.15 5.76
C PHE A 164 -2.95 7.25 5.96
N ALA A 165 -2.99 6.46 7.04
CA ALA A 165 -4.10 5.56 7.34
C ALA A 165 -5.44 6.31 7.50
N ALA A 166 -5.43 7.46 8.18
CA ALA A 166 -6.63 8.23 8.45
C ALA A 166 -6.99 9.25 7.34
N HIS A 167 -6.17 9.39 6.30
CA HIS A 167 -6.36 10.46 5.32
C HIS A 167 -7.58 10.20 4.42
N PRO A 168 -8.57 11.11 4.35
CA PRO A 168 -9.78 10.91 3.56
C PRO A 168 -9.54 10.68 2.05
N ILE A 169 -8.42 11.16 1.51
CA ILE A 169 -8.05 10.96 0.10
C ILE A 169 -7.95 9.47 -0.30
N HIS A 170 -7.70 8.57 0.66
CA HIS A 170 -7.59 7.15 0.39
C HIS A 170 -8.93 6.42 0.46
N VAL A 171 -10.00 7.07 0.94
CA VAL A 171 -11.32 6.44 1.05
C VAL A 171 -11.80 5.92 -0.30
N GLU A 172 -11.60 6.66 -1.39
CA GLU A 172 -11.98 6.20 -2.74
C GLU A 172 -11.14 4.99 -3.18
N ALA A 173 -9.82 5.05 -3.00
CA ALA A 173 -8.89 3.97 -3.37
C ALA A 173 -9.11 2.67 -2.57
N VAL A 174 -9.71 2.76 -1.38
CA VAL A 174 -9.95 1.62 -0.50
C VAL A 174 -11.39 1.13 -0.61
N SER A 175 -12.37 2.02 -0.78
CA SER A 175 -13.80 1.68 -0.72
C SER A 175 -14.36 1.18 -2.05
N ASN A 176 -13.81 1.66 -3.17
CA ASN A 176 -14.10 1.15 -4.50
C ASN A 176 -13.10 0.04 -4.81
N SER A 177 -13.56 -1.17 -5.12
CA SER A 177 -12.65 -2.31 -5.33
C SER A 177 -11.76 -2.10 -6.56
N THR A 178 -12.18 -1.30 -7.53
CA THR A 178 -11.37 -0.87 -8.66
C THR A 178 -10.07 -0.16 -8.22
N GLY A 179 -10.10 0.48 -7.05
CA GLY A 179 -8.98 1.14 -6.38
C GLY A 179 -7.83 0.21 -5.95
N ARG A 180 -8.04 -1.11 -6.01
CA ARG A 180 -7.00 -2.11 -5.71
C ARG A 180 -5.76 -1.95 -6.60
N ALA A 181 -5.92 -1.44 -7.82
CA ALA A 181 -4.79 -1.18 -8.70
C ALA A 181 -3.78 -0.18 -8.09
N GLU A 182 -4.29 0.91 -7.51
CA GLU A 182 -3.51 1.95 -6.84
C GLU A 182 -2.87 1.40 -5.56
N VAL A 183 -3.62 0.61 -4.77
CA VAL A 183 -3.13 0.01 -3.52
C VAL A 183 -1.99 -0.99 -3.79
N LEU A 184 -2.14 -1.86 -4.80
CA LEU A 184 -1.09 -2.80 -5.19
C LEU A 184 0.15 -2.07 -5.72
N CYS A 185 -0.05 -1.03 -6.54
CA CYS A 185 1.04 -0.20 -7.05
C CYS A 185 1.84 0.43 -5.90
N ALA A 186 1.14 1.05 -4.93
CA ALA A 186 1.76 1.62 -3.75
C ALA A 186 2.53 0.57 -2.93
N LEU A 187 1.95 -0.62 -2.74
CA LEU A 187 2.58 -1.71 -1.99
C LEU A 187 3.89 -2.18 -2.66
N PHE A 188 3.87 -2.44 -3.98
CA PHE A 188 5.07 -2.88 -4.70
C PHE A 188 6.14 -1.79 -4.74
N TYR A 189 5.74 -0.54 -4.92
CA TYR A 189 6.68 0.59 -4.92
C TYR A 189 7.36 0.75 -3.56
N LEU A 190 6.59 0.77 -2.47
CA LEU A 190 7.11 0.90 -1.11
C LEU A 190 7.97 -0.31 -0.72
N PHE A 191 7.56 -1.52 -1.10
CA PHE A 191 8.35 -2.72 -0.87
C PHE A 191 9.71 -2.63 -1.58
N GLY A 192 9.73 -2.25 -2.85
CA GLY A 192 10.97 -2.02 -3.61
C GLY A 192 11.86 -0.96 -2.96
N PHE A 193 11.26 0.16 -2.52
CA PHE A 193 11.97 1.22 -1.79
C PHE A 193 12.60 0.71 -0.49
N ILE A 194 11.86 -0.08 0.28
CA ILE A 194 12.36 -0.67 1.54
C ILE A 194 13.51 -1.63 1.27
N CYS A 195 13.37 -2.54 0.30
CA CYS A 195 14.43 -3.47 -0.08
C CYS A 195 15.70 -2.74 -0.55
N TYR A 196 15.55 -1.68 -1.34
CA TYR A 196 16.67 -0.86 -1.79
C TYR A 196 17.38 -0.17 -0.62
N GLY A 197 16.60 0.47 0.27
CA GLY A 197 17.15 1.17 1.44
C GLY A 197 17.85 0.23 2.42
N ASP A 198 17.28 -0.96 2.68
CA ASP A 198 17.92 -1.97 3.53
C ASP A 198 19.16 -2.59 2.88
N GLY A 199 19.16 -2.78 1.56
CA GLY A 199 20.34 -3.21 0.81
C GLY A 199 21.50 -2.22 0.96
N GLY A 200 21.21 -0.91 0.82
CA GLY A 200 22.19 0.15 1.00
C GLY A 200 22.77 0.28 2.42
N ARG A 201 22.11 -0.29 3.44
CA ARG A 201 22.63 -0.33 4.82
C ARG A 201 23.57 -1.49 5.11
N ARG A 202 23.48 -2.56 4.31
CA ARG A 202 24.24 -3.81 4.54
C ARG A 202 25.55 -3.87 3.75
N GLY A 203 25.67 -3.08 2.68
CA GLY A 203 26.90 -2.92 1.90
C GLY A 203 27.77 -1.80 2.46
#